data_AF-A0A967NLT3-F1
#
_entry.id   AF-A0A967NLT3-F1
#
_cell.length_a   1.000
_cell.length_b   1.000
_cell.length_c   1.000
_cell.angle_alpha   90.00
_cell.angle_beta   90.00
_cell.angle_gamma   90.00
#
_symmetry.space_group_name_H-M   'P 1'
#
loop_
_entity.id
_entity.type
_entity.pdbx_description
1 polymer ?
#
loop_
_entity_poly.entity_id
_entity_poly.type
_entity_poly.pdbx_seq_one_letter_code
_entity_poly.pdbx_strand_id
1 'polypeptide(L)'
;MWFPEGRRSASGELQPLKPGVGALLASFDIAVVPVYIHGAHEAMPLGSRLPRLFHPIHVVFGDPLPAAELAGRGEGPDQQSRILEALAGQLAELCRSWRQPAPSARASAAQPTADS
;
A
#
# COMPACT_ATOMS: atom_id res chain seq x y z
N MET A 1 -5.73 -1.88 10.97
CA MET A 1 -4.83 -1.56 9.85
C MET A 1 -3.46 -1.26 10.42
N TRP A 2 -2.41 -1.90 9.92
CA TRP A 2 -1.05 -1.70 10.39
C TRP A 2 -0.16 -1.26 9.22
N PHE A 3 0.69 -0.26 9.45
CA PHE A 3 1.72 0.18 8.50
C PHE A 3 3.05 -0.47 8.88
N PRO A 4 3.44 -1.58 8.23
CA PRO A 4 4.58 -2.39 8.64
C PRO A 4 5.94 -1.67 8.51
N GLU A 5 6.02 -0.61 7.69
CA GLU A 5 7.17 0.30 7.57
C GLU A 5 7.31 1.24 8.78
N GLY A 6 6.19 1.52 9.45
CA GLY A 6 6.09 2.36 10.64
C GLY A 6 6.37 3.86 10.43
N ARG A 7 6.59 4.32 9.21
CA ARG A 7 6.69 5.75 8.83
C ARG A 7 6.08 5.94 7.44
N ARG A 8 5.73 7.19 7.09
CA ARG A 8 5.33 7.53 5.72
C ARG A 8 6.55 7.52 4.81
N SER A 9 6.37 7.05 3.58
CA SER A 9 7.44 7.09 2.58
C SER A 9 7.76 8.52 2.13
N ALA A 10 9.06 8.83 2.07
CA ALA A 10 9.57 10.10 1.55
C ALA A 10 9.59 10.13 0.01
N SER A 11 9.62 8.96 -0.64
CA SER A 11 9.63 8.81 -2.10
C SER A 11 8.32 8.27 -2.67
N GLY A 12 7.40 7.78 -1.81
CA GLY A 12 6.19 7.09 -2.25
C GLY A 12 6.41 5.58 -2.51
N GLU A 13 7.65 5.11 -2.47
CA GLU A 13 8.00 3.70 -2.62
C GLU A 13 7.78 2.91 -1.32
N LEU A 14 7.49 1.61 -1.46
CA LEU A 14 7.39 0.66 -0.36
C LEU A 14 8.75 0.55 0.35
N GLN A 15 8.76 0.76 1.66
CA GLN A 15 9.95 0.59 2.50
C GLN A 15 10.04 -0.83 3.05
N PRO A 16 11.23 -1.23 3.53
CA PRO A 16 11.38 -2.51 4.22
C PRO A 16 10.37 -2.66 5.37
N LEU A 17 9.70 -3.81 5.38
CA LEU A 17 8.79 -4.19 6.45
C LEU A 17 9.61 -4.40 7.75
N LYS A 18 9.06 -3.96 8.88
CA LYS A 18 9.71 -4.20 10.18
C LYS A 18 9.54 -5.66 10.61
N PRO A 19 10.59 -6.30 11.19
CA PRO A 19 10.54 -7.69 11.66
C PRO A 19 9.39 -8.00 12.63
N GLY A 20 8.96 -7.02 13.43
CA GLY A 20 7.86 -7.18 14.38
C GLY A 20 6.54 -7.62 13.74
N VAL A 21 6.36 -7.38 12.44
CA VAL A 21 5.18 -7.84 11.69
C VAL A 21 5.22 -9.35 11.47
N GLY A 22 6.38 -9.88 11.09
CA GLY A 22 6.61 -11.33 10.99
C GLY A 22 6.45 -12.00 12.35
N ALA A 23 6.92 -11.34 13.43
CA ALA A 23 6.72 -11.83 14.80
C ALA A 23 5.25 -11.90 15.21
N LEU A 24 4.46 -10.87 14.91
CA LEU A 24 3.03 -10.86 15.20
C LEU A 24 2.33 -12.00 14.45
N LEU A 25 2.55 -12.11 13.15
CA LEU A 25 1.89 -13.12 12.31
C LEU A 25 2.34 -14.55 12.63
N ALA A 26 3.58 -14.76 13.07
CA ALA A 26 4.01 -16.06 13.56
C ALA A 26 3.35 -16.44 14.90
N SER A 27 2.91 -15.46 15.70
CA SER A 27 2.30 -15.68 17.01
C SER A 27 0.79 -15.90 16.95
N PHE A 28 0.14 -15.52 15.86
CA PHE A 28 -1.32 -15.54 15.72
C PHE A 28 -1.71 -16.22 14.42
N ASP A 29 -2.58 -17.23 14.50
CA ASP A 29 -3.15 -17.90 13.34
C ASP A 29 -4.27 -17.06 12.72
N ILE A 30 -3.87 -15.97 12.06
CA ILE A 30 -4.77 -15.00 11.45
C ILE A 30 -4.41 -14.77 9.98
N ALA A 31 -5.42 -14.41 9.18
CA ALA A 31 -5.20 -13.93 7.83
C ALA A 31 -4.84 -12.43 7.84
N VAL A 32 -3.92 -12.04 6.96
CA VAL A 32 -3.60 -10.65 6.65
C VAL A 32 -4.12 -10.30 5.26
N VAL A 33 -4.66 -9.09 5.09
CA VAL A 33 -5.06 -8.56 3.79
C VAL A 33 -4.02 -7.52 3.37
N PRO A 34 -3.18 -7.78 2.35
CA PRO A 34 -2.26 -6.78 1.81
C PRO A 34 -3.04 -5.60 1.22
N VAL A 35 -2.57 -4.38 1.50
CA VAL A 35 -3.19 -3.16 0.97
C VAL A 35 -2.12 -2.26 0.38
N TYR A 36 -2.30 -1.87 -0.88
CA TYR A 36 -1.49 -0.86 -1.55
C TYR A 36 -2.27 0.45 -1.66
N ILE A 37 -1.61 1.56 -1.34
CA ILE A 37 -2.20 2.90 -1.41
C ILE A 37 -1.35 3.75 -2.35
N HIS A 38 -1.94 4.17 -3.46
CA HIS A 38 -1.33 5.04 -4.46
C HIS A 38 -1.89 6.46 -4.39
N GLY A 39 -1.07 7.48 -4.67
CA GLY A 39 -1.48 8.89 -4.70
C GLY A 39 -1.47 9.58 -3.33
N ALA A 40 -1.25 8.84 -2.24
CA ALA A 40 -1.26 9.40 -0.89
C ALA A 40 -0.04 10.30 -0.61
N HIS A 41 1.13 9.96 -1.17
CA HIS A 41 2.34 10.77 -1.05
C HIS A 41 2.16 12.12 -1.75
N GLU A 42 1.57 12.12 -2.95
CA GLU A 42 1.30 13.28 -3.78
C GLU A 42 0.15 14.13 -3.22
N ALA A 43 -0.86 13.50 -2.62
CA ALA A 43 -1.97 14.18 -1.95
C ALA A 43 -1.53 14.90 -0.68
N MET A 44 -0.56 14.35 0.09
CA MET A 44 -0.05 14.97 1.31
C MET A 44 1.48 14.78 1.42
N PRO A 45 2.28 15.57 0.68
CA PRO A 45 3.73 15.43 0.69
C PRO A 45 4.33 15.66 2.09
N LEU A 46 5.47 15.04 2.36
CA LEU A 46 6.20 15.25 3.62
C LEU A 46 6.46 16.75 3.86
N GLY A 47 6.17 17.23 5.08
CA GLY A 47 6.31 18.65 5.43
C GLY A 47 5.12 19.54 5.06
N SER A 48 4.16 19.07 4.27
CA SER A 48 2.95 19.82 3.96
C SER A 48 2.04 19.92 5.18
N ARG A 49 1.47 21.09 5.44
CA ARG A 49 0.48 21.31 6.52
C ARG A 49 -0.96 21.01 6.07
N LEU A 50 -1.21 21.06 4.77
CA LEU A 50 -2.52 20.82 4.16
C LEU A 50 -2.39 19.85 2.97
N PRO A 51 -3.41 19.01 2.72
CA PRO A 51 -3.45 18.14 1.55
C PRO A 51 -3.74 18.93 0.26
N ARG A 52 -3.32 18.39 -0.87
CA ARG A 52 -3.75 18.85 -2.20
C ARG A 52 -5.19 18.39 -2.43
N LEU A 53 -6.09 19.36 -2.57
CA LEU A 53 -7.50 19.06 -2.87
C LEU A 53 -7.64 18.40 -4.24
N PHE A 54 -8.63 17.51 -4.35
CA PHE A 54 -8.97 16.80 -5.58
C PHE A 54 -7.86 15.91 -6.16
N HIS A 55 -6.82 15.59 -5.39
CA HIS A 55 -5.83 14.59 -5.79
C HIS A 55 -6.41 13.18 -5.64
N PRO A 56 -6.36 12.33 -6.68
CA PRO A 56 -6.90 10.97 -6.60
C PRO A 56 -6.05 10.10 -5.67
N ILE A 57 -6.72 9.31 -4.83
CA ILE A 57 -6.09 8.26 -4.01
C ILE A 57 -6.72 6.94 -4.42
N HIS A 58 -5.88 5.96 -4.75
CA HIS A 58 -6.32 4.61 -5.08
C HIS A 58 -5.90 3.66 -3.98
N VAL A 59 -6.83 2.81 -3.54
CA VAL A 59 -6.58 1.76 -2.54
C VAL A 59 -6.87 0.43 -3.21
N VAL A 60 -5.86 -0.44 -3.24
CA VAL A 60 -5.93 -1.78 -3.81
C VAL A 60 -5.83 -2.77 -2.66
N PHE A 61 -6.82 -3.65 -2.56
CA PHE A 61 -6.83 -4.76 -1.60
C PHE A 61 -6.41 -6.04 -2.33
N GLY A 62 -5.48 -6.77 -1.73
CA GLY A 62 -5.12 -8.11 -2.16
C GLY A 62 -6.04 -9.15 -1.53
N ASP A 63 -5.83 -10.41 -1.88
CA ASP A 63 -6.54 -11.52 -1.26
C ASP A 63 -6.12 -11.70 0.20
N PRO A 64 -7.01 -12.20 1.09
CA PRO A 64 -6.64 -12.61 2.43
C PRO A 64 -5.59 -13.75 2.40
N LEU A 65 -4.49 -13.57 3.12
CA LEU A 65 -3.36 -14.49 3.20
C LEU A 65 -3.23 -15.02 4.63
N PRO A 66 -3.54 -16.30 4.89
CA PRO A 66 -3.27 -16.93 6.18
C PRO A 66 -1.79 -16.88 6.55
N ALA A 67 -1.46 -16.63 7.81
CA ALA A 67 -0.06 -16.60 8.28
C ALA A 67 0.68 -17.92 8.01
N ALA A 68 0.01 -19.07 8.14
CA ALA A 68 0.57 -20.38 7.82
C ALA A 68 0.94 -20.54 6.34
N GLU A 69 0.12 -19.99 5.44
CA GLU A 69 0.36 -20.01 3.99
C GLU A 69 1.56 -19.13 3.64
N LEU A 70 1.65 -17.93 4.22
CA LEU A 70 2.81 -17.06 4.07
C LEU A 70 4.10 -17.73 4.54
N ALA A 71 4.07 -18.40 5.69
CA ALA A 71 5.21 -19.12 6.24
C ALA A 71 5.71 -20.26 5.35
N GLY A 72 4.82 -20.86 4.55
CA GLY A 72 5.14 -21.92 3.59
C GLY A 72 5.59 -21.43 2.22
N ARG A 73 5.29 -20.18 1.87
CA ARG A 73 5.66 -19.56 0.60
C ARG A 73 7.02 -18.87 0.63
N GLY A 74 7.36 -18.25 1.76
CA GLY A 74 8.55 -17.43 1.84
C GLY A 74 9.82 -18.16 2.22
N GLU A 75 10.96 -17.52 2.01
CA GLU A 75 12.28 -18.04 2.33
C GLU A 75 12.91 -17.32 3.53
N GLY A 76 13.64 -18.05 4.38
CA GLY A 76 14.26 -17.47 5.56
C GLY A 76 14.60 -18.47 6.67
N PRO A 77 15.49 -18.07 7.60
CA PRO A 77 16.02 -18.96 8.64
C PRO A 77 14.97 -19.39 9.68
N ASP A 78 13.93 -18.58 9.87
CA ASP A 78 12.84 -18.83 10.82
C ASP A 78 11.48 -18.49 10.19
N GLN A 79 10.41 -18.86 10.90
CA GLN A 79 9.03 -18.64 10.45
C GLN A 79 8.71 -17.16 10.25
N GLN A 80 9.22 -16.28 11.12
CA GLN A 80 8.95 -14.84 11.05
C GLN A 80 9.53 -14.25 9.77
N SER A 81 10.76 -14.63 9.43
CA SER A 81 11.47 -14.19 8.22
C SER A 81 10.76 -14.66 6.96
N ARG A 82 10.32 -15.93 6.91
CA ARG A 82 9.54 -16.46 5.78
C ARG A 82 8.23 -15.72 5.59
N ILE A 83 7.48 -15.46 6.67
CA ILE A 83 6.24 -14.69 6.59
C ILE A 83 6.50 -13.28 6.06
N LEU A 84 7.54 -12.61 6.58
CA LEU A 84 7.88 -11.25 6.21
C LEU A 84 8.27 -11.14 4.73
N GLU A 85 9.10 -12.07 4.26
CA GLU A 85 9.55 -12.14 2.86
C GLU A 85 8.36 -12.39 1.92
N ALA A 86 7.52 -13.39 2.20
CA ALA A 86 6.35 -13.67 1.38
C ALA A 86 5.38 -12.50 1.34
N LEU A 87 5.15 -11.84 2.49
CA LEU A 87 4.27 -10.66 2.57
C LEU A 87 4.85 -9.48 1.78
N ALA A 88 6.16 -9.26 1.83
CA ALA A 88 6.83 -8.24 1.02
C ALA A 88 6.65 -8.51 -0.48
N GLY A 89 6.82 -9.76 -0.90
CA GLY A 89 6.61 -10.19 -2.28
C GLY A 89 5.19 -9.91 -2.77
N GLN A 90 4.18 -10.21 -1.94
CA GLN A 90 2.77 -9.94 -2.26
C GLN A 90 2.46 -8.44 -2.35
N LEU A 91 2.96 -7.63 -1.42
CA LEU A 91 2.83 -6.18 -1.50
C LEU A 91 3.49 -5.61 -2.75
N ALA A 92 4.68 -6.08 -3.09
CA ALA A 92 5.37 -5.68 -4.30
C ALA A 92 4.60 -6.07 -5.58
N GLU A 93 3.95 -7.24 -5.58
CA GLU A 93 3.08 -7.65 -6.70
C GLU A 93 1.82 -6.79 -6.80
N LEU A 94 1.20 -6.42 -5.67
CA LEU A 94 0.11 -5.44 -5.66
C LEU A 94 0.55 -4.10 -6.25
N CYS A 95 1.73 -3.62 -5.87
CA CYS A 95 2.30 -2.38 -6.42
C CYS A 95 2.52 -2.49 -7.94
N ARG A 96 3.05 -3.61 -8.44
CA ARG A 96 3.32 -3.83 -9.87
C ARG A 96 2.05 -4.03 -10.71
N SER A 97 1.08 -4.74 -10.16
CA SER A 97 -0.16 -5.09 -10.86
C SER A 97 -1.13 -3.90 -10.94
N TRP A 98 -1.00 -2.91 -10.04
CA TRP A 98 -1.75 -1.68 -10.14
C TRP A 98 -1.36 -0.91 -11.40
N ARG A 99 -2.31 -0.80 -12.33
CA ARG A 99 -2.22 0.07 -13.51
C ARG A 99 -3.01 1.34 -13.22
N GLN A 100 -2.48 2.50 -13.63
CA GLN A 100 -3.24 3.75 -13.57
C GLN A 100 -4.59 3.56 -14.25
N PRO A 101 -5.72 3.83 -13.57
CA PRO A 101 -6.99 3.93 -14.27
C PRO A 101 -6.87 5.06 -15.29
N ALA A 102 -7.46 4.86 -16.48
CA ALA A 102 -7.51 5.90 -17.50
C ALA A 102 -8.01 7.21 -16.87
N PRO A 103 -7.40 8.37 -17.18
CA PRO A 103 -7.77 9.63 -16.55
C PRO A 103 -9.28 9.82 -16.66
N SER A 104 -9.95 9.87 -15.51
CA SER A 104 -11.40 10.05 -15.48
C SER A 104 -11.72 11.39 -16.16
N ALA A 105 -12.60 11.37 -17.16
CA ALA A 105 -12.99 12.50 -18.01
C ALA A 105 -13.74 13.65 -17.28
N ARG A 106 -13.46 13.89 -15.99
CA ARG A 106 -14.08 14.94 -15.17
C ARG A 106 -13.25 16.22 -15.03
N ALA A 107 -12.13 16.34 -15.74
CA ALA A 107 -11.36 17.58 -15.83
C ALA A 107 -11.70 18.45 -17.05
N SER A 108 -12.81 18.18 -17.75
CA SER A 108 -13.31 19.04 -18.84
C SER A 108 -14.78 19.40 -18.60
N ALA A 109 -15.02 20.23 -17.59
CA ALA A 109 -16.25 20.99 -17.43
C ALA A 109 -15.97 22.24 -16.59
N ALA A 110 -15.02 23.04 -17.04
CA ALA A 110 -14.90 24.44 -16.67
C ALA A 110 -14.82 25.24 -17.97
N GLN A 111 -15.92 25.29 -18.72
CA GLN A 111 -16.12 26.37 -19.68
C GLN A 111 -16.53 27.60 -18.87
N PRO A 112 -15.88 28.76 -19.06
CA PRO A 112 -16.31 29.98 -18.40
C PRO A 112 -17.70 30.35 -18.95
N THR A 113 -18.68 30.47 -18.05
CA THR A 113 -19.93 31.16 -18.35
C THR A 113 -19.59 32.63 -18.58
N ALA A 114 -19.48 33.02 -19.85
CA ALA A 114 -19.52 34.42 -20.25
C ALA A 114 -20.97 34.89 -20.06
N ASP A 115 -21.20 35.70 -19.04
CA ASP A 115 -22.41 36.51 -18.89
C ASP A 115 -22.09 37.94 -19.33
N SER A 116 -22.89 38.38 -20.31
CA SER A 116 -23.25 39.76 -20.72
C SER A 116 -22.18 40.71 -21.28
#